data_AF-A0A1G3SL47-F1
#
_entry.id   AF-A0A1G3SL47-F1
#
_cell.length_a   1.000
_cell.length_b   1.000
_cell.length_c   1.000
_cell.angle_alpha   90.00
_cell.angle_beta   90.00
_cell.angle_gamma   90.00
#
_symmetry.space_group_name_H-M   'P 1'
#
loop_
_entity.id
_entity.type
_entity.pdbx_description
1 polymer ?
#
loop_
_entity_poly.entity_id
_entity_poly.type
_entity_poly.pdbx_seq_one_letter_code
_entity_poly.pdbx_strand_id
1 'polypeptide(L)'
;MKKSASCFLAALVAFGMMSTAASADVKKGQKVYLKTCKNCHGSGTKGAAMHTQDEWDELFANGGANIIKAHANDKSAAYFNGEAFKNQSQDLRDFLFEYGSDSGNVPSCG
;
A
#
# COMPACT_ATOMS: atom_id res chain seq x y z
N MET A 1 32.01 -53.81 16.25
CA MET A 1 32.45 -53.14 15.01
C MET A 1 31.27 -52.25 14.56
N LYS A 2 31.23 -50.99 15.01
CA LYS A 2 31.62 -49.76 14.29
C LYS A 2 30.60 -49.32 13.20
N LYS A 3 30.10 -48.09 13.40
CA LYS A 3 29.55 -47.11 12.42
C LYS A 3 28.06 -47.24 12.09
N SER A 4 27.28 -46.19 11.89
CA SER A 4 27.33 -44.75 12.15
C SER A 4 25.94 -44.26 11.77
N ALA A 5 25.37 -43.31 12.52
CA ALA A 5 24.21 -42.56 12.08
C ALA A 5 24.48 -41.92 10.71
N SER A 6 23.50 -41.95 9.80
CA SER A 6 23.49 -41.03 8.66
C SER A 6 22.07 -40.85 8.12
N CYS A 7 21.65 -39.59 8.13
CA CYS A 7 20.72 -38.85 7.26
C CYS A 7 20.13 -39.68 6.09
N PHE A 8 18.83 -39.60 5.79
CA PHE A 8 18.19 -38.38 5.27
C PHE A 8 16.66 -38.45 5.48
N LEU A 9 16.12 -37.44 6.16
CA LEU A 9 14.71 -37.05 6.05
C LEU A 9 14.48 -36.55 4.62
N ALA A 10 13.56 -37.18 3.89
CA ALA A 10 13.05 -36.63 2.64
C ALA A 10 11.53 -36.80 2.62
N ALA A 11 10.85 -35.72 2.23
CA ALA A 11 9.41 -35.59 1.93
C ALA A 11 8.50 -35.02 3.03
N LEU A 12 8.79 -33.81 3.52
CA LEU A 12 7.76 -32.92 4.08
C LEU A 12 8.06 -31.44 3.74
N VAL A 13 8.17 -31.06 2.47
CA VAL A 13 8.06 -29.62 2.11
C VAL A 13 7.48 -29.47 0.70
N ALA A 14 6.17 -29.27 0.62
CA ALA A 14 5.55 -28.56 -0.50
C ALA A 14 4.16 -28.03 -0.11
N PHE A 15 4.04 -27.40 1.05
CA PHE A 15 2.95 -26.45 1.27
C PHE A 15 3.44 -25.11 0.72
N GLY A 16 3.33 -24.95 -0.61
CA GLY A 16 3.47 -23.65 -1.24
C GLY A 16 2.34 -22.79 -0.72
N MET A 17 2.64 -21.86 0.20
CA MET A 17 1.74 -20.78 0.54
C MET A 17 1.48 -20.00 -0.74
N MET A 18 0.31 -20.22 -1.33
CA MET A 18 -0.25 -19.30 -2.32
C MET A 18 -0.57 -18.03 -1.56
N SER A 19 0.42 -17.16 -1.38
CA SER A 19 0.19 -15.78 -0.99
C SER A 19 -0.61 -15.17 -2.13
N THR A 20 -1.93 -15.14 -2.00
CA THR A 20 -2.76 -14.27 -2.82
C THR A 20 -2.34 -12.86 -2.46
N ALA A 21 -1.35 -12.32 -3.17
CA ALA A 21 -1.14 -10.89 -3.22
C ALA A 21 -2.48 -10.34 -3.69
N ALA A 22 -3.27 -9.82 -2.74
CA ALA A 22 -4.50 -9.12 -3.03
C ALA A 22 -4.09 -8.06 -4.06
N SER A 23 -4.48 -8.27 -5.31
CA SER A 23 -4.06 -7.43 -6.42
C SER A 23 -4.79 -6.11 -6.21
N ALA A 24 -4.15 -5.20 -5.50
CA ALA A 24 -4.75 -3.93 -5.20
C ALA A 24 -4.91 -3.12 -6.49
N ASP A 25 -5.98 -2.33 -6.51
CA ASP A 25 -6.57 -1.82 -7.73
C ASP A 25 -6.31 -0.31 -7.79
N VAL A 26 -5.30 0.07 -8.57
CA VAL A 26 -4.92 1.48 -8.82
C VAL A 26 -6.14 2.33 -9.20
N LYS A 27 -7.14 1.78 -9.92
CA LYS A 27 -8.36 2.53 -10.27
C LYS A 27 -9.30 2.71 -9.08
N LYS A 28 -9.38 1.74 -8.16
CA LYS A 28 -10.11 1.94 -6.89
C LYS A 28 -9.40 2.97 -6.03
N GLY A 29 -8.08 2.91 -5.94
CA GLY A 29 -7.26 3.89 -5.25
C GLY A 29 -7.46 5.30 -5.77
N GLN A 30 -7.44 5.47 -7.09
CA GLN A 30 -7.73 6.74 -7.75
C GLN A 30 -9.13 7.27 -7.37
N LYS A 31 -10.15 6.41 -7.35
CA LYS A 31 -11.51 6.82 -6.94
C LYS A 31 -11.55 7.27 -5.48
N VAL A 32 -10.86 6.56 -4.58
CA VAL A 32 -10.74 6.94 -3.17
C VAL A 32 -10.06 8.30 -3.06
N TYR A 33 -8.92 8.50 -3.72
CA TYR A 33 -8.21 9.77 -3.74
C TYR A 33 -9.10 10.92 -4.22
N LEU A 34 -9.80 10.74 -5.35
CA LEU A 34 -10.66 11.78 -5.93
C LEU A 34 -11.82 12.17 -5.02
N LYS A 35 -12.35 11.21 -4.24
CA LYS A 35 -13.44 11.45 -3.30
C LYS A 35 -12.98 12.08 -1.99
N THR A 36 -11.81 11.68 -1.49
CA THR A 36 -11.39 11.97 -0.11
C THR A 36 -10.28 13.01 -0.02
N CYS A 37 -9.30 12.95 -0.93
CA CYS A 37 -8.03 13.70 -0.82
C CYS A 37 -8.00 14.94 -1.72
N LYS A 38 -8.68 14.89 -2.88
CA LYS A 38 -8.61 15.92 -3.94
C LYS A 38 -8.85 17.35 -3.45
N ASN A 39 -9.79 17.53 -2.52
CA ASN A 39 -10.17 18.86 -2.05
C ASN A 39 -9.05 19.59 -1.28
N CYS A 40 -8.05 18.85 -0.77
CA CYS A 40 -6.90 19.42 -0.07
C CYS A 40 -5.62 19.34 -0.92
N HIS A 41 -5.43 18.25 -1.68
CA HIS A 41 -4.17 17.96 -2.37
C HIS A 41 -4.21 18.18 -3.89
N GLY A 42 -5.37 18.53 -4.45
CA GLY A 42 -5.54 18.77 -5.88
C GLY A 42 -5.76 17.49 -6.69
N SER A 43 -5.37 17.48 -7.97
CA SER A 43 -5.57 16.30 -8.83
C SER A 43 -4.86 15.05 -8.29
N GLY A 44 -5.27 13.87 -8.78
CA GLY A 44 -4.63 12.60 -8.44
C GLY A 44 -3.13 12.59 -8.76
N THR A 45 -2.77 13.11 -9.93
CA THR A 45 -1.37 13.31 -10.35
C THR A 45 -0.59 14.19 -9.37
N LYS A 46 -1.15 15.36 -9.00
CA LYS A 46 -0.48 16.27 -8.08
C LYS A 46 -0.31 15.64 -6.70
N GLY A 47 -1.33 14.94 -6.22
CA GLY A 47 -1.31 14.23 -4.94
C GLY A 47 -0.27 13.13 -4.91
N ALA A 48 -0.30 12.22 -5.88
CA ALA A 48 0.65 11.11 -5.95
C ALA A 48 2.10 11.59 -6.08
N ALA A 49 2.34 12.67 -6.82
CA ALA A 49 3.66 13.28 -6.94
C ALA A 49 4.13 14.08 -5.70
N MET A 50 3.35 14.13 -4.61
CA MET A 50 3.81 14.79 -3.37
C MET A 50 4.96 14.06 -2.68
N HIS A 51 5.09 12.76 -2.92
CA HIS A 51 6.09 11.89 -2.32
C HIS A 51 6.68 10.92 -3.35
N THR A 52 7.83 10.35 -3.02
CA THR A 52 8.40 9.21 -3.76
C THR A 52 7.65 7.91 -3.45
N GLN A 53 7.90 6.87 -4.22
CA GLN A 53 7.40 5.53 -3.98
C GLN A 53 7.77 5.02 -2.57
N ASP A 54 9.03 5.18 -2.19
CA ASP A 54 9.53 4.76 -0.86
C ASP A 54 8.89 5.58 0.28
N GLU A 55 8.72 6.88 0.10
CA GLU A 55 8.04 7.74 1.09
C GLU A 55 6.57 7.36 1.24
N TRP A 56 5.87 7.02 0.15
CA TRP A 56 4.51 6.50 0.23
C TRP A 56 4.45 5.18 0.98
N ASP A 57 5.42 4.28 0.77
CA ASP A 57 5.51 3.03 1.53
C ASP A 57 5.71 3.27 3.01
N GLU A 58 6.57 4.22 3.38
CA GLU A 58 6.76 4.60 4.78
C GLU A 58 5.51 5.24 5.38
N LEU A 59 4.79 6.08 4.62
CA LEU A 59 3.54 6.71 5.08
C LEU A 59 2.43 5.68 5.33
N PHE A 60 2.35 4.66 4.49
CA PHE A 60 1.34 3.59 4.57
C PHE A 60 1.77 2.38 5.39
N ALA A 61 3.03 2.33 5.86
CA ALA A 61 3.54 1.27 6.72
C ALA A 61 2.72 1.13 8.03
N ASN A 62 2.76 -0.07 8.62
CA ASN A 62 2.09 -0.39 9.88
C ASN A 62 0.59 -0.03 9.88
N GLY A 63 -0.10 -0.30 8.76
CA GLY A 63 -1.52 0.00 8.59
C GLY A 63 -1.81 1.50 8.39
N GLY A 64 -0.84 2.27 7.88
CA GLY A 64 -0.97 3.71 7.64
C GLY A 64 -0.73 4.57 8.87
N ALA A 65 0.05 4.10 9.85
CA ALA A 65 0.26 4.83 11.11
C ALA A 65 0.81 6.25 10.87
N ASN A 66 1.73 6.40 9.91
CA ASN A 66 2.36 7.68 9.59
C ASN A 66 1.40 8.62 8.86
N ILE A 67 0.63 8.13 7.88
CA ILE A 67 -0.36 8.96 7.19
C ILE A 67 -1.54 9.34 8.11
N ILE A 68 -1.95 8.46 9.02
CA ILE A 68 -2.94 8.78 10.08
C ILE A 68 -2.41 9.90 10.96
N LYS A 69 -1.15 9.82 11.40
CA LYS A 69 -0.51 10.85 12.22
C LYS A 69 -0.42 12.20 11.49
N ALA A 70 -0.08 12.18 10.19
CA ALA A 70 0.00 13.37 9.36
C ALA A 70 -1.34 14.12 9.28
N HIS A 71 -2.46 13.41 9.40
CA HIS A 71 -3.82 13.96 9.29
C HIS A 71 -4.58 13.99 10.62
N ALA A 72 -3.91 13.78 11.76
CA ALA A 72 -4.55 13.64 13.06
C ALA A 72 -5.30 14.89 13.54
N ASN A 73 -4.92 16.07 13.04
CA ASN A 73 -5.41 17.37 13.51
C ASN A 73 -6.22 18.14 12.44
N ASP A 74 -6.70 17.45 11.40
CA ASP A 74 -7.52 18.07 10.36
C ASP A 74 -8.87 17.36 10.15
N LYS A 75 -9.69 17.92 9.25
CA LYS A 75 -11.06 17.45 8.96
C LYS A 75 -11.13 15.99 8.46
N SER A 76 -10.02 15.43 8.00
CA SER A 76 -9.92 14.06 7.50
C SER A 76 -9.57 13.04 8.59
N ALA A 77 -9.27 13.47 9.82
CA ALA A 77 -8.98 12.57 10.94
C ALA A 77 -10.05 11.48 11.13
N ALA A 78 -11.33 11.82 10.95
CA ALA A 78 -12.43 10.85 11.03
C ALA A 78 -12.38 9.77 9.93
N TYR A 79 -11.93 10.11 8.72
CA TYR A 79 -11.70 9.14 7.65
C TYR A 79 -10.53 8.22 8.01
N PHE A 80 -9.38 8.79 8.36
CA PHE A 80 -8.14 8.05 8.64
C PHE A 80 -8.25 7.12 9.86
N ASN A 81 -9.04 7.49 10.88
CA ASN A 81 -9.31 6.62 12.03
C ASN A 81 -10.48 5.65 11.81
N GLY A 82 -11.20 5.77 10.69
CA GLY A 82 -12.40 5.01 10.39
C GLY A 82 -12.14 3.68 9.66
N GLU A 83 -13.17 2.83 9.63
CA GLU A 83 -13.16 1.56 8.90
C GLU A 83 -13.00 1.75 7.38
N ALA A 84 -13.50 2.88 6.86
CA ALA A 84 -13.36 3.24 5.46
C ALA A 84 -11.89 3.31 5.03
N PHE A 85 -11.02 3.97 5.82
CA PHE A 85 -9.59 4.00 5.53
C PHE A 85 -8.97 2.60 5.65
N LYS A 86 -9.28 1.83 6.71
CA LYS A 86 -8.75 0.46 6.88
C LYS A 86 -9.04 -0.42 5.67
N ASN A 87 -10.25 -0.32 5.10
CA ASN A 87 -10.68 -1.12 3.95
C ASN A 87 -10.13 -0.59 2.60
N GLN A 88 -9.74 0.69 2.54
CA GLN A 88 -9.31 1.37 1.30
C GLN A 88 -7.82 1.69 1.26
N SER A 89 -7.11 1.51 2.38
CA SER A 89 -5.73 1.97 2.58
C SER A 89 -4.78 1.37 1.55
N GLN A 90 -4.90 0.06 1.27
CA GLN A 90 -4.07 -0.60 0.27
C GLN A 90 -4.34 -0.07 -1.14
N ASP A 91 -5.61 0.05 -1.56
CA ASP A 91 -5.96 0.59 -2.88
C ASP A 91 -5.45 2.04 -3.01
N LEU A 92 -5.63 2.86 -1.97
CA LEU A 92 -5.15 4.25 -1.95
C LEU A 92 -3.62 4.34 -2.02
N ARG A 93 -2.90 3.51 -1.25
CA ARG A 93 -1.43 3.40 -1.32
C ARG A 93 -1.01 3.09 -2.74
N ASP A 94 -1.58 2.05 -3.34
CA ASP A 94 -1.15 1.57 -4.65
C ASP A 94 -1.33 2.62 -5.74
N PHE A 95 -2.40 3.40 -5.69
CA PHE A 95 -2.55 4.55 -6.58
C PHE A 95 -1.47 5.61 -6.36
N LEU A 96 -1.17 5.96 -5.10
CA LEU A 96 -0.17 6.99 -4.78
C LEU A 96 1.26 6.52 -5.11
N PHE A 97 1.55 5.24 -4.87
CA PHE A 97 2.80 4.58 -5.20
C PHE A 97 2.98 4.44 -6.72
N GLU A 98 1.95 3.99 -7.44
CA GLU A 98 2.02 3.79 -8.90
C GLU A 98 2.42 5.08 -9.61
N TYR A 99 1.95 6.23 -9.12
CA TYR A 99 2.20 7.56 -9.70
C TYR A 99 3.04 8.46 -8.79
N GLY A 100 3.87 7.85 -7.93
CA GLY A 100 4.84 8.56 -7.11
C GLY A 100 5.76 9.44 -7.97
N SER A 101 6.33 10.48 -7.37
CA SER A 101 7.13 11.48 -8.10
C SER A 101 8.31 10.90 -8.90
N ASP A 102 8.82 9.75 -8.47
CA ASP A 102 9.95 9.00 -9.03
C ASP A 102 9.54 7.75 -9.83
N SER A 103 8.23 7.45 -9.92
CA SER A 103 7.72 6.22 -10.58
C SER A 103 7.99 6.16 -12.08
N GLY A 104 8.17 7.32 -12.73
CA GLY A 104 8.20 7.43 -14.19
C GLY A 104 6.85 7.16 -14.87
N ASN A 105 5.80 6.85 -14.09
CA ASN A 105 4.46 6.59 -14.58
C ASN A 105 3.65 7.89 -14.63
N VAL A 106 2.99 8.13 -15.75
CA VAL A 106 2.05 9.25 -15.91
C VAL A 106 0.66 8.68 -16.21
N PRO A 107 -0.39 9.06 -15.46
CA PRO A 107 -1.75 8.61 -15.76
C PRO A 107 -2.14 9.04 -17.18
N SER A 108 -2.60 8.11 -18.03
CA SER A 108 -3.02 8.43 -19.41
C SER A 108 -4.18 9.42 -19.52
N CYS A 109 -4.83 9.77 -18.40
CA CYS A 109 -5.93 10.74 -18.35
C CYS A 109 -5.78 11.58 -17.07
N GLY A 110 -5.00 12.65 -17.15
CA GLY A 110 -4.91 13.68 -16.09
C GLY A 110 -6.15 14.54 -16.01
#